data_AF-A0A7X8V3J9-F1
#
_entry.id   AF-A0A7X8V3J9-F1
#
_cell.length_a   1.000
_cell.length_b   1.000
_cell.length_c   1.000
_cell.angle_alpha   90.00
_cell.angle_beta   90.00
_cell.angle_gamma   90.00
#
_symmetry.space_group_name_H-M   'P 1'
#
loop_
_entity.id
_entity.type
_entity.pdbx_description
1 polymer ?
#
loop_
_entity_poly.entity_id
_entity_poly.type
_entity_poly.pdbx_seq_one_letter_code
_entity_poly.pdbx_strand_id
1 'polypeptide(L)'
;EEEKAQIKAREIQEEAEARELAAKIEGVILQFSAKAGEGGKLFGSITGKEICDELAKVTGIVVDKKKLDLPEPVKTTGKHTVKVHLYPGVAADFTLEVTAAAE
;
A
#
# COMPACT_ATOMS: atom_id res chain seq x y z
N GLU A 1 -36.83 -6.01 14.89
CA GLU A 1 -36.38 -5.50 13.57
C GLU A 1 -35.20 -4.52 13.66
N GLU A 2 -34.92 -3.91 14.82
CA GLU A 2 -33.84 -2.92 14.97
C GLU A 2 -32.41 -3.49 14.88
N GLU A 3 -32.21 -4.77 15.19
CA GLU A 3 -30.87 -5.38 15.16
C GLU A 3 -30.34 -5.57 13.73
N LYS A 4 -31.23 -5.83 12.76
CA LYS A 4 -30.86 -5.96 11.33
C LYS A 4 -30.50 -4.62 10.69
N ALA A 5 -31.07 -3.52 11.18
CA ALA A 5 -30.74 -2.18 10.69
C ALA A 5 -29.34 -1.74 11.14
N GLN A 6 -28.95 -2.08 12.37
CA GLN A 6 -27.63 -1.75 12.90
C GLN A 6 -26.51 -2.53 12.22
N ILE A 7 -26.73 -3.80 11.88
CA ILE A 7 -25.74 -4.60 11.15
C ILE A 7 -25.55 -4.05 9.73
N LYS A 8 -26.64 -3.75 9.01
CA LYS A 8 -26.55 -3.16 7.66
C LYS A 8 -25.89 -1.79 7.64
N ALA A 9 -26.18 -0.93 8.61
CA ALA A 9 -25.55 0.40 8.67
C ALA A 9 -24.04 0.28 8.84
N ARG A 10 -23.59 -0.67 9.66
CA ARG A 10 -22.17 -0.91 9.92
C ARG A 10 -21.44 -1.47 8.71
N GLU A 11 -22.05 -2.41 7.98
CA GLU A 11 -21.47 -2.96 6.75
C GLU A 11 -21.35 -1.92 5.63
N ILE A 12 -22.34 -1.02 5.50
CA ILE A 12 -22.30 0.06 4.51
C ILE A 12 -21.20 1.08 4.87
N GLN A 13 -21.03 1.38 6.16
CA GLN A 13 -19.96 2.27 6.61
C GLN A 13 -18.58 1.65 6.37
N GLU A 14 -18.38 0.37 6.69
CA GLU A 14 -17.12 -0.33 6.42
C GLU A 14 -16.82 -0.42 4.92
N GLU A 15 -17.81 -0.66 4.05
CA GLU A 15 -17.62 -0.66 2.60
C GLU A 15 -17.30 0.74 2.05
N ALA A 16 -18.02 1.77 2.54
CA ALA A 16 -17.79 3.15 2.13
C ALA A 16 -16.40 3.63 2.55
N GLU A 17 -16.02 3.39 3.80
CA GLU A 17 -14.68 3.68 4.31
C GLU A 17 -13.64 2.92 3.50
N ALA A 18 -13.81 1.62 3.26
CA ALA A 18 -12.89 0.83 2.44
C ALA A 18 -12.75 1.37 1.01
N ARG A 19 -13.83 1.84 0.38
CA ARG A 19 -13.80 2.47 -0.95
C ARG A 19 -13.13 3.83 -0.97
N GLU A 20 -13.42 4.69 -0.02
CA GLU A 20 -12.76 5.99 0.11
C GLU A 20 -11.27 5.84 0.35
N LEU A 21 -10.91 4.85 1.16
CA LEU A 21 -9.54 4.49 1.44
C LEU A 21 -8.84 3.86 0.23
N ALA A 22 -9.53 3.02 -0.53
CA ALA A 22 -9.04 2.50 -1.81
C ALA A 22 -8.78 3.61 -2.81
N ALA A 23 -9.71 4.57 -2.95
CA ALA A 23 -9.53 5.74 -3.79
C ALA A 23 -8.39 6.65 -3.32
N LYS A 24 -8.13 6.70 -2.00
CA LYS A 24 -6.96 7.39 -1.45
C LYS A 24 -5.65 6.67 -1.77
N ILE A 25 -5.64 5.35 -1.92
CA ILE A 25 -4.45 4.58 -2.28
C ILE A 25 -4.25 4.57 -3.79
N GLU A 26 -5.35 4.57 -4.54
CA GLU A 26 -5.37 4.53 -6.00
C GLU A 26 -4.61 5.74 -6.57
N GLY A 27 -3.45 5.48 -7.16
CA GLY A 27 -2.57 6.53 -7.69
C GLY A 27 -1.74 7.29 -6.65
N VAL A 28 -1.75 6.88 -5.37
CA VAL A 28 -0.78 7.41 -4.40
C VAL A 28 0.63 7.00 -4.79
N ILE A 29 1.53 7.97 -4.68
CA ILE A 29 2.95 7.78 -4.93
C ILE A 29 3.64 7.74 -3.56
N LEU A 30 3.99 6.55 -3.10
CA LEU A 30 4.80 6.37 -1.89
C LEU A 30 6.26 6.54 -2.26
N GLN A 31 6.86 7.64 -1.80
CA GLN A 31 8.29 7.90 -1.99
C GLN A 31 9.09 7.27 -0.87
N PHE A 32 9.86 6.24 -1.20
CA PHE A 32 10.79 5.60 -0.29
C PHE A 32 12.20 6.13 -0.56
N SER A 33 12.90 6.49 0.52
CA SER A 33 14.29 6.91 0.46
C SER A 33 15.16 5.77 0.99
N ALA A 34 16.00 5.20 0.13
CA ALA A 34 16.89 4.11 0.51
C ALA A 34 18.28 4.33 -0.08
N LYS A 35 19.32 3.94 0.67
CA LYS A 35 20.71 4.07 0.20
C LYS A 35 20.93 3.16 -1.02
N ALA A 36 21.27 3.76 -2.15
CA ALA A 36 21.62 3.04 -3.37
C ALA A 36 23.13 3.06 -3.58
N GLY A 37 23.69 1.92 -3.95
CA GLY A 37 25.10 1.77 -4.28
C GLY A 37 25.39 2.15 -5.72
N GLU A 38 26.66 2.40 -5.99
CA GLU A 38 27.20 2.68 -7.31
C GLU A 38 26.88 1.49 -8.25
N GLY A 39 25.94 1.70 -9.18
CA GLY A 39 25.40 0.66 -10.07
C GLY A 39 23.88 0.42 -9.98
N GLY A 40 23.13 1.24 -9.24
CA GLY A 40 21.65 1.19 -9.23
C GLY A 40 21.06 0.05 -8.38
N LYS A 41 21.92 -0.65 -7.62
CA LYS A 41 21.50 -1.64 -6.63
C LYS A 41 21.31 -0.96 -5.28
N LEU A 42 20.13 -1.11 -4.68
CA LEU A 42 19.90 -0.65 -3.32
C LEU A 42 20.75 -1.46 -2.34
N PHE A 43 21.47 -0.77 -1.45
CA PHE A 43 22.14 -1.40 -0.29
C PHE A 43 21.10 -1.93 0.71
N GLY A 44 19.88 -1.40 0.69
CA GLY A 44 18.72 -1.90 1.42
C GLY A 44 17.78 -2.71 0.53
N SER A 45 16.88 -3.47 1.16
CA SER A 45 15.73 -4.06 0.46
C SER A 45 14.48 -3.38 0.97
N ILE A 46 13.75 -2.67 0.11
CA ILE A 46 12.40 -2.26 0.45
C ILE A 46 11.56 -3.54 0.36
N THR A 47 11.21 -4.08 1.53
CA THR A 47 10.34 -5.25 1.61
C THR A 47 8.89 -4.80 1.63
N GLY A 48 7.99 -5.69 1.21
CA GLY A 48 6.55 -5.46 1.34
C GLY A 48 6.11 -5.03 2.74
N LYS A 49 6.90 -5.34 3.79
CA LYS A 49 6.61 -4.92 5.18
C LYS A 49 6.75 -3.41 5.39
N GLU A 50 7.82 -2.79 4.87
CA GLU A 50 8.00 -1.33 4.93
C GLU A 50 6.92 -0.62 4.12
N ILE A 51 6.60 -1.18 2.95
CA ILE A 51 5.51 -0.69 2.10
C ILE A 51 4.18 -0.74 2.84
N CYS A 52 3.89 -1.85 3.52
CA CYS A 52 2.68 -1.99 4.33
C CYS A 52 2.66 -0.99 5.49
N ASP A 53 3.79 -0.75 6.17
CA ASP A 53 3.86 0.18 7.31
C ASP A 53 3.65 1.64 6.90
N GLU A 54 4.31 2.07 5.81
CA GLU A 54 4.16 3.40 5.25
C GLU A 54 2.75 3.60 4.69
N LEU A 55 2.24 2.63 3.94
CA LEU A 55 0.88 2.66 3.40
C LEU A 55 -0.14 2.69 4.54
N ALA A 56 0.05 1.91 5.61
CA ALA A 56 -0.77 1.96 6.81
C ALA A 56 -0.69 3.30 7.55
N LYS A 57 0.48 3.96 7.58
CA LYS A 57 0.62 5.31 8.15
C LYS A 57 -0.09 6.38 7.35
N VAL A 58 0.04 6.35 6.02
CA VAL A 58 -0.51 7.38 5.14
C VAL A 58 -2.02 7.21 4.97
N THR A 59 -2.49 5.96 4.88
CA THR A 59 -3.89 5.67 4.56
C THR A 59 -4.68 5.11 5.74
N GLY A 60 -4.02 4.69 6.81
CA GLY A 60 -4.65 4.05 7.98
C GLY A 60 -4.95 2.57 7.77
N ILE A 61 -4.63 1.99 6.61
CA ILE A 61 -5.01 0.61 6.30
C ILE A 61 -3.86 -0.35 6.56
N VAL A 62 -4.09 -1.27 7.49
CA VAL A 62 -3.16 -2.36 7.75
C VAL A 62 -3.34 -3.43 6.68
N VAL A 63 -2.42 -3.44 5.72
CA VAL A 63 -2.35 -4.46 4.69
C VAL A 63 -1.24 -5.43 5.05
N ASP A 64 -1.52 -6.73 4.93
CA ASP A 64 -0.50 -7.76 5.04
C ASP A 64 0.24 -7.96 3.72
N LYS A 65 1.53 -8.31 3.78
CA LYS A 65 2.34 -8.68 2.60
C LYS A 65 1.73 -9.81 1.74
N LYS A 66 0.77 -10.58 2.27
CA LYS A 66 0.02 -11.62 1.55
C LYS A 66 -1.12 -11.09 0.69
N LYS A 67 -1.65 -9.91 1.02
CA LYS A 67 -2.70 -9.20 0.27
C LYS A 67 -2.14 -8.19 -0.73
N LEU A 68 -0.82 -8.05 -0.73
CA LEU A 68 -0.07 -7.10 -1.51
C LEU A 68 0.57 -7.87 -2.66
N ASP A 69 0.17 -7.55 -3.89
CA ASP A 69 0.67 -8.17 -5.11
C ASP A 69 2.04 -7.55 -5.43
N LEU A 70 3.03 -7.98 -4.65
CA LEU A 70 4.42 -7.57 -4.77
C LEU A 70 5.23 -8.76 -5.30
N PRO A 71 5.38 -8.90 -6.63
CA PRO A 71 6.04 -10.06 -7.22
C PRO A 71 7.54 -10.13 -6.89
N GLU A 72 8.19 -8.97 -6.72
CA GLU A 72 9.60 -8.91 -6.32
C GLU A 72 9.87 -7.81 -5.29
N PRO A 73 10.73 -8.07 -4.28
CA PRO A 73 11.21 -7.05 -3.37
C PRO A 73 11.98 -5.97 -4.15
N VAL A 74 11.71 -4.70 -3.87
CA VAL A 74 12.33 -3.59 -4.58
C VAL A 74 13.77 -3.44 -4.12
N LYS A 75 14.69 -3.93 -4.99
CA LYS A 75 16.16 -3.88 -4.82
C LYS A 75 16.81 -2.87 -5.76
N THR A 76 15.99 -2.17 -6.55
CA THR A 76 16.39 -1.16 -7.53
C THR A 76 15.72 0.15 -7.21
N THR A 77 16.43 1.25 -7.44
CA THR A 77 15.83 2.58 -7.39
C THR A 77 14.99 2.80 -8.64
N GLY A 78 13.75 3.26 -8.46
CA GLY A 78 12.82 3.42 -9.57
C GLY A 78 11.36 3.41 -9.15
N LYS A 79 10.49 3.51 -10.15
CA LYS A 79 9.04 3.45 -9.98
C LYS A 79 8.54 2.02 -10.12
N HIS A 80 7.84 1.52 -9.12
CA HIS A 80 7.24 0.19 -9.09
C HIS A 80 5.75 0.31 -8.80
N THR A 81 4.91 -0.13 -9.74
CA THR A 81 3.47 -0.18 -9.51
C THR A 81 3.12 -1.45 -8.75
N VAL A 82 2.36 -1.28 -7.67
CA VAL A 82 2.01 -2.38 -6.77
C VAL A 82 0.54 -2.34 -6.45
N LYS A 83 -0.08 -3.53 -6.48
CA LYS A 83 -1.51 -3.68 -6.27
C LYS A 83 -1.79 -4.20 -4.87
N VAL A 84 -2.79 -3.66 -4.22
CA VAL A 84 -3.21 -4.06 -2.87
C VAL A 84 -4.69 -4.37 -2.81
N HIS A 85 -5.01 -5.48 -2.17
CA HIS A 85 -6.39 -5.88 -1.89
C HIS A 85 -6.77 -5.50 -0.47
N LEU A 86 -7.68 -4.54 -0.35
CA LEU A 86 -8.11 -3.97 0.93
C LEU A 86 -9.29 -4.77 1.47
N TYR A 87 -10.31 -4.96 0.63
CA TYR A 87 -11.56 -5.64 0.96
C TYR A 87 -12.00 -6.57 -0.18
N PRO A 88 -12.80 -7.63 0.06
CA PRO A 88 -13.43 -8.41 -1.01
C PRO A 88 -14.19 -7.50 -1.99
N GLY A 89 -13.67 -7.38 -3.21
CA GLY A 89 -14.23 -6.50 -4.26
C GLY A 89 -13.63 -5.09 -4.32
N VAL A 90 -12.72 -4.74 -3.38
CA VAL A 90 -12.03 -3.45 -3.33
C VAL A 90 -10.52 -3.66 -3.42
N ALA A 91 -9.98 -3.36 -4.60
CA ALA A 91 -8.56 -3.36 -4.89
C ALA A 91 -8.12 -1.93 -5.23
N ALA A 92 -6.90 -1.56 -4.83
CA ALA A 92 -6.28 -0.30 -5.20
C ALA A 92 -4.87 -0.56 -5.72
N ASP A 93 -4.40 0.24 -6.66
CA ASP A 93 -3.01 0.24 -7.11
C ASP A 93 -2.32 1.54 -6.72
N PHE A 94 -1.08 1.42 -6.27
CA PHE A 94 -0.27 2.56 -5.88
C PHE A 94 1.11 2.46 -6.53
N THR A 95 1.73 3.61 -6.72
CA THR A 95 3.07 3.70 -7.26
C THR A 95 4.06 3.85 -6.12
N LEU A 96 5.05 2.98 -6.07
CA LEU A 96 6.20 3.11 -5.21
C LEU A 96 7.30 3.80 -5.98
N GLU A 97 7.79 4.91 -5.50
CA GLU A 97 8.97 5.57 -6.06
C GLU A 97 10.12 5.44 -5.08
N VAL A 98 11.11 4.62 -5.43
CA VAL A 98 12.30 4.43 -4.60
C VAL A 98 13.42 5.33 -5.09
N THR A 99 13.82 6.28 -4.24
CA THR A 99 14.89 7.25 -4.48
C THR A 99 16.17 6.85 -3.75
N ALA A 100 17.30 7.06 -4.43
CA ALA A 100 18.63 6.90 -3.84
C ALA A 100 18.90 8.08 -2.89
N ALA A 101 18.94 7.84 -1.58
CA ALA A 101 19.63 8.75 -0.67
C ALA A 101 21.13 8.46 -0.75
N ALA A 102 21.81 9.10 -1.69
CA ALA A 102 23.25 9.13 -1.74
C ALA A 102 23.75 10.22 -0.79
N GLU A 103 24.37 9.81 0.32
CA GLU A 103 25.36 10.61 1.06
C GLU A 103 26.61 9.73 1.24
#